data_AF-A0A1I5FL94-F1
#
_entry.id   AF-A0A1I5FL94-F1
#
_cell.length_a   1.000
_cell.length_b   1.000
_cell.length_c   1.000
_cell.angle_alpha   90.00
_cell.angle_beta   90.00
_cell.angle_gamma   90.00
#
_symmetry.space_group_name_H-M   'P 1'
#
loop_
_entity.id
_entity.type
_entity.pdbx_description
1 polymer ?
#
loop_
_entity_poly.entity_id
_entity_poly.type
_entity_poly.pdbx_seq_one_letter_code
_entity_poly.pdbx_strand_id
1 'polypeptide(L)'
;MHAHAAAGLREVRDLLATFTTPSCIERAAELEGAADKVTSCAAELLDVDSERLQHHLASAVRSIQSAEQTAASYERNPLSRPIAQARFAMRTGVAMGALQVALEELDPAEEAARDKLRDR
;
A
#
# COMPACT_ATOMS: atom_id res chain seq x y z
N MET A 1 3.08 5.84 20.89
CA MET A 1 1.66 5.65 21.25
C MET A 1 0.86 5.32 20.00
N HIS A 2 1.38 4.44 19.12
CA HIS A 2 0.89 4.28 17.74
C HIS A 2 0.69 2.82 17.33
N ALA A 3 0.58 1.91 18.31
CA ALA A 3 0.46 0.48 18.04
C ALA A 3 -0.77 0.14 17.19
N HIS A 4 -1.87 0.88 17.37
CA HIS A 4 -3.09 0.72 16.59
C HIS A 4 -2.90 1.18 15.13
N ALA A 5 -2.43 2.42 14.92
CA ALA A 5 -2.11 2.92 13.58
C ALA A 5 -1.10 2.02 12.85
N ALA A 6 -0.02 1.60 13.52
CA ALA A 6 0.97 0.70 12.93
C ALA A 6 0.37 -0.69 12.59
N ALA A 7 -0.52 -1.23 13.42
CA ALA A 7 -1.24 -2.47 13.07
C ALA A 7 -2.14 -2.29 11.85
N GLY A 8 -2.88 -1.18 11.76
CA GLY A 8 -3.70 -0.86 10.61
C GLY A 8 -2.90 -0.73 9.31
N LEU A 9 -1.72 -0.09 9.36
CA LEU A 9 -0.80 0.00 8.22
C LEU A 9 -0.22 -1.36 7.82
N ARG A 10 0.11 -2.24 8.78
CA ARG A 10 0.54 -3.62 8.51
C ARG A 10 -0.56 -4.42 7.81
N GLU A 11 -1.80 -4.32 8.27
CA GLU A 11 -2.92 -5.01 7.64
C GLU A 11 -3.10 -4.59 6.17
N VAL A 12 -2.97 -3.29 5.85
CA VAL A 12 -3.03 -2.82 4.46
C VAL A 12 -1.81 -3.28 3.65
N ARG A 13 -0.61 -3.25 4.23
CA ARG A 13 0.61 -3.78 3.57
C ARG A 13 0.45 -5.26 3.25
N ASP A 14 -0.03 -6.06 4.19
CA ASP A 14 -0.18 -7.50 4.05
C ASP A 14 -1.26 -7.84 3.00
N LEU A 15 -2.35 -7.06 2.95
CA LEU A 15 -3.32 -7.10 1.85
C LEU A 15 -2.67 -6.81 0.49
N LEU A 16 -1.90 -5.71 0.39
CA LEU A 16 -1.20 -5.32 -0.84
C LEU A 16 -0.19 -6.38 -1.29
N ALA A 17 0.44 -7.08 -0.34
CA ALA A 17 1.35 -8.18 -0.61
C ALA A 17 0.67 -9.40 -1.27
N THR A 18 -0.66 -9.44 -1.33
CA THR A 18 -1.40 -10.48 -2.07
C THR A 18 -1.60 -10.16 -3.55
N PHE A 19 -1.30 -8.92 -3.99
CA PHE A 19 -1.45 -8.45 -5.37
C PHE A 19 -0.12 -8.48 -6.14
N THR A 20 0.53 -9.65 -6.18
CA THR A 20 1.89 -9.82 -6.73
C THR A 20 1.94 -10.06 -8.23
N THR A 21 0.80 -10.32 -8.88
CA THR A 21 0.73 -10.64 -10.30
C THR A 21 -0.26 -9.76 -11.04
N PRO A 22 -0.08 -9.56 -12.36
CA PRO A 22 -0.97 -8.69 -13.15
C PRO A 22 -2.45 -9.15 -13.17
N SER A 23 -2.72 -10.46 -13.04
CA SER A 23 -4.08 -11.01 -12.98
C SER A 23 -4.82 -10.65 -11.69
N CYS A 24 -4.10 -10.24 -10.62
CA CYS A 24 -4.74 -9.84 -9.36
C CYS A 24 -5.66 -8.62 -9.49
N ILE A 25 -5.65 -7.90 -10.60
CA ILE A 25 -6.62 -6.83 -10.88
C ILE A 25 -8.08 -7.31 -10.83
N GLU A 26 -8.33 -8.61 -11.06
CA GLU A 26 -9.66 -9.22 -10.96
C GLU A 26 -10.21 -9.23 -9.52
N ARG A 27 -9.30 -9.12 -8.54
CA ARG A 27 -9.59 -9.03 -7.10
C ARG A 27 -9.56 -7.58 -6.58
N ALA A 28 -9.55 -6.58 -7.46
CA ALA A 28 -9.38 -5.18 -7.06
C ALA A 28 -10.44 -4.67 -6.07
N ALA A 29 -11.63 -5.28 -6.01
CA ALA A 29 -12.64 -4.97 -5.01
C ALA A 29 -12.16 -5.20 -3.56
N GLU A 30 -11.19 -6.09 -3.34
CA GLU A 30 -10.59 -6.31 -2.02
C GLU A 30 -9.76 -5.11 -1.54
N LEU A 31 -9.40 -4.15 -2.42
CA LEU A 31 -8.71 -2.92 -2.03
C LEU A 31 -9.66 -1.83 -1.50
N GLU A 32 -10.98 -2.04 -1.59
CA GLU A 32 -11.96 -1.05 -1.16
C GLU A 32 -11.73 -0.63 0.31
N GLY A 33 -11.63 0.68 0.53
CA GLY A 33 -11.39 1.25 1.86
C GLY A 33 -9.94 1.17 2.36
N ALA A 34 -9.01 0.56 1.61
CA ALA A 34 -7.60 0.51 2.01
C ALA A 34 -6.96 1.91 2.07
N ALA A 35 -7.28 2.79 1.12
CA ALA A 35 -6.79 4.17 1.12
C ALA A 35 -7.33 4.98 2.33
N ASP A 36 -8.60 4.80 2.67
CA ASP A 36 -9.23 5.47 3.81
C ASP A 36 -8.66 4.98 5.13
N LYS A 37 -8.36 3.68 5.22
CA LYS A 37 -7.68 3.10 6.37
C LYS A 37 -6.29 3.68 6.56
N VAL A 38 -5.47 3.75 5.51
CA VAL A 38 -4.15 4.41 5.57
C VAL A 38 -4.28 5.88 5.98
N THR A 39 -5.28 6.59 5.45
CA THR A 39 -5.55 8.00 5.79
C THR A 39 -5.93 8.16 7.27
N SER A 40 -6.76 7.28 7.80
CA SER A 40 -7.17 7.28 9.20
C SER A 40 -5.98 6.99 10.12
N CYS A 41 -5.16 5.99 9.78
CA CYS A 41 -3.92 5.71 10.50
C CYS A 41 -2.94 6.87 10.42
N ALA A 42 -2.82 7.55 9.28
CA ALA A 42 -1.96 8.73 9.13
C ALA A 42 -2.42 9.90 10.02
N ALA A 43 -3.74 10.08 10.17
CA ALA A 43 -4.32 11.09 11.06
C ALA A 43 -3.96 10.83 12.54
N GLU A 44 -3.95 9.57 12.97
CA GLU A 44 -3.48 9.14 14.30
C GLU A 44 -1.97 9.32 14.52
N LEU A 45 -1.21 9.57 13.45
CA LEU A 45 0.24 9.76 13.44
C LEU A 45 0.65 11.22 13.20
N LEU A 46 -0.31 12.16 13.21
CA LEU A 46 -0.05 13.59 12.95
C LEU A 46 0.79 14.27 14.04
N ASP A 47 0.87 13.69 15.24
CA ASP A 47 1.72 14.14 16.33
C ASP A 47 3.19 13.74 16.15
N VAL A 48 3.50 12.91 15.14
CA VAL A 48 4.86 12.54 14.77
C VAL A 48 5.45 13.61 13.85
N ASP A 49 6.44 14.36 14.34
CA ASP A 49 7.26 15.29 13.53
C ASP A 49 8.16 14.51 12.55
N SER A 50 7.55 13.89 11.55
CA SER A 50 8.23 13.24 10.43
C SER A 50 7.53 13.55 9.11
N GLU A 51 8.00 14.61 8.44
CA GLU A 51 7.56 14.96 7.08
C GLU A 51 7.75 13.79 6.11
N ARG A 52 8.80 12.98 6.33
CA ARG A 52 9.13 11.82 5.53
C ARG A 52 8.08 10.71 5.69
N LEU A 53 7.69 10.40 6.93
CA LEU A 53 6.62 9.45 7.22
C LEU A 53 5.31 9.88 6.54
N GLN A 54 4.91 11.14 6.72
CA GLN A 54 3.70 11.69 6.11
C GLN A 54 3.77 11.64 4.58
N HIS A 55 4.94 11.90 3.98
CA HIS A 55 5.14 11.77 2.55
C HIS A 55 4.95 10.32 2.06
N HIS A 56 5.50 9.34 2.78
CA HIS A 56 5.33 7.92 2.45
C HIS A 56 3.87 7.47 2.56
N LEU A 57 3.16 7.86 3.62
CA LEU A 57 1.74 7.56 3.79
C LEU A 57 0.88 8.19 2.68
N ALA A 58 1.12 9.46 2.35
CA ALA A 58 0.43 10.12 1.25
C ALA A 58 0.73 9.46 -0.12
N SER A 59 1.96 8.98 -0.32
CA SER A 59 2.34 8.22 -1.53
C SER A 59 1.61 6.87 -1.62
N ALA A 60 1.46 6.16 -0.50
CA ALA A 60 0.69 4.94 -0.42
C ALA A 60 -0.77 5.16 -0.79
N VAL A 61 -1.43 6.16 -0.19
CA VAL A 61 -2.83 6.54 -0.48
C VAL A 61 -3.03 6.82 -1.97
N ARG A 62 -2.21 7.70 -2.56
CA ARG A 62 -2.30 8.03 -4.00
C ARG A 62 -2.13 6.80 -4.90
N SER A 63 -1.24 5.90 -4.51
CA SER A 63 -0.98 4.67 -5.28
C SER A 63 -2.14 3.69 -5.20
N ILE A 64 -2.75 3.51 -4.02
CA ILE A 64 -3.96 2.69 -3.84
C ILE A 64 -5.11 3.25 -4.70
N GLN A 65 -5.42 4.54 -4.57
CA GLN A 65 -6.48 5.19 -5.36
C GLN A 65 -6.23 5.06 -6.88
N SER A 66 -4.97 5.17 -7.30
CA SER A 66 -4.60 4.96 -8.71
C SER A 66 -4.79 3.50 -9.16
N ALA A 67 -4.60 2.53 -8.28
CA ALA A 67 -4.85 1.12 -8.55
C ALA A 67 -6.36 0.88 -8.74
N GLU A 68 -7.20 1.42 -7.85
CA GLU A 68 -8.67 1.35 -7.95
C GLU A 68 -9.18 1.97 -9.26
N GLN A 69 -8.67 3.16 -9.63
CA GLN A 69 -9.03 3.80 -10.90
C GLN A 69 -8.59 2.98 -12.13
N THR A 70 -7.45 2.30 -12.03
CA THR A 70 -6.96 1.40 -13.08
C THR A 70 -7.84 0.18 -13.22
N ALA A 71 -8.31 -0.40 -12.11
CA ALA A 71 -9.25 -1.52 -12.11
C ALA A 71 -10.61 -1.12 -12.75
N ALA A 72 -11.15 0.04 -12.38
CA ALA A 72 -12.37 0.56 -13.02
C ALA A 72 -12.21 0.76 -14.54
N SER A 73 -11.00 1.09 -15.01
CA SER A 73 -10.69 1.21 -16.44
C SER A 73 -10.54 -0.14 -17.13
N TYR A 74 -9.98 -1.15 -16.44
CA TYR A 74 -9.84 -2.53 -16.93
C TYR A 74 -11.19 -3.16 -17.27
N GLU A 75 -12.21 -2.91 -16.45
CA GLU A 75 -13.57 -3.41 -16.67
C GLU A 75 -14.22 -2.79 -17.92
N ARG A 76 -13.96 -1.50 -18.17
CA ARG A 76 -14.61 -0.73 -19.24
C ARG A 76 -13.98 -0.91 -20.63
N ASN A 77 -12.69 -1.24 -20.70
CA ASN A 77 -11.97 -1.29 -21.98
C ASN A 77 -11.13 -2.58 -22.16
N PRO A 78 -11.67 -3.58 -22.88
CA PRO A 78 -10.99 -4.84 -23.16
C PRO A 78 -9.63 -4.70 -23.87
N LEU A 79 -9.47 -3.71 -24.74
CA LEU A 79 -8.25 -3.53 -25.54
C LEU A 79 -7.08 -3.01 -24.70
N SER A 80 -7.36 -2.33 -23.59
CA SER A 80 -6.33 -1.82 -22.67
C SER A 80 -5.99 -2.78 -21.52
N ARG A 81 -6.59 -3.98 -21.48
CA ARG A 81 -6.49 -4.89 -20.33
C ARG A 81 -5.05 -5.25 -19.92
N PRO A 82 -4.14 -5.63 -20.84
CA PRO A 82 -2.77 -5.95 -20.44
C PRO A 82 -2.04 -4.75 -19.82
N ILE A 83 -2.29 -3.56 -20.35
CA ILE A 83 -1.71 -2.31 -19.84
C ILE A 83 -2.29 -1.97 -18.47
N ALA A 84 -3.59 -2.15 -18.29
CA ALA A 84 -4.26 -1.90 -17.02
C ALA A 84 -3.79 -2.90 -15.94
N GLN A 85 -3.64 -4.17 -16.27
CA GLN A 85 -3.07 -5.21 -15.39
C GLN A 85 -1.66 -4.85 -14.91
N ALA A 86 -0.78 -4.47 -15.84
CA ALA A 86 0.59 -4.05 -15.50
C ALA A 86 0.60 -2.79 -14.63
N ARG A 87 -0.22 -1.79 -14.96
CA ARG A 87 -0.35 -0.56 -14.16
C ARG A 87 -0.88 -0.85 -12.76
N PHE A 88 -1.88 -1.70 -12.63
CA PHE A 88 -2.44 -2.09 -11.35
C PHE A 88 -1.37 -2.75 -10.46
N ALA A 89 -0.66 -3.76 -10.96
CA ALA A 89 0.42 -4.43 -10.24
C ALA A 89 1.54 -3.47 -9.83
N MET A 90 1.90 -2.52 -10.71
CA MET A 90 2.87 -1.48 -10.39
C MET A 90 2.37 -0.58 -9.25
N ARG A 91 1.11 -0.15 -9.27
CA ARG A 91 0.53 0.74 -8.25
C ARG A 91 0.42 0.07 -6.88
N THR A 92 -0.03 -1.18 -6.83
CA THR A 92 -0.08 -1.96 -5.58
C THR A 92 1.33 -2.18 -5.01
N GLY A 93 2.32 -2.47 -5.87
CA GLY A 93 3.72 -2.59 -5.46
C GLY A 93 4.32 -1.29 -4.89
N VAL A 94 4.04 -0.14 -5.52
CA VAL A 94 4.48 1.16 -4.99
C VAL A 94 3.83 1.47 -3.64
N ALA A 95 2.53 1.20 -3.50
CA ALA A 95 1.83 1.39 -2.22
C ALA A 95 2.42 0.50 -1.12
N MET A 96 2.68 -0.77 -1.42
CA MET A 96 3.30 -1.73 -0.49
C MET A 96 4.67 -1.25 -0.03
N GLY A 97 5.53 -0.82 -0.96
CA GLY A 97 6.86 -0.30 -0.63
C GLY A 97 6.81 0.96 0.22
N ALA A 98 5.89 1.89 -0.08
CA ALA A 98 5.71 3.10 0.73
C ALA A 98 5.24 2.78 2.16
N LEU A 99 4.32 1.83 2.34
CA LEU A 99 3.89 1.38 3.66
C LEU A 99 5.00 0.64 4.42
N GLN A 100 5.81 -0.16 3.73
CA GLN A 100 6.95 -0.83 4.36
C GLN A 100 7.94 0.19 4.94
N VAL A 101 8.30 1.23 4.18
CA VAL A 101 9.20 2.29 4.68
C VAL A 101 8.56 3.09 5.82
N ALA A 102 7.26 3.42 5.72
CA ALA A 102 6.55 4.09 6.80
C ALA A 102 6.54 3.27 8.10
N LEU A 103 6.37 1.94 8.00
CA LEU A 103 6.40 1.04 9.16
C LEU A 103 7.80 0.93 9.77
N GLU A 104 8.85 0.91 8.97
CA GLU A 104 10.25 0.92 9.44
C GLU A 104 10.61 2.22 10.18
N GLU A 105 10.08 3.36 9.72
CA GLU A 105 10.25 4.64 10.43
C GLU A 105 9.49 4.70 11.76
N LEU A 106 8.34 4.02 11.86
CA LEU A 106 7.54 3.93 13.09
C LEU A 106 8.12 2.92 14.09
N ASP A 107 8.70 1.84 13.61
CA ASP A 107 9.24 0.74 14.42
C ASP A 107 10.50 0.15 13.77
N PRO A 108 11.71 0.48 14.29
CA PRO A 108 12.97 -0.07 13.79
C PRO A 108 13.06 -1.60 13.87
N ALA A 109 12.21 -2.26 14.67
CA ALA A 109 12.17 -3.72 14.71
C ALA A 109 11.64 -4.33 13.40
N GLU A 110 10.86 -3.59 12.61
CA GLU A 110 10.41 -4.01 11.27
C GLU A 110 11.59 -4.10 10.29
N GLU A 111 12.56 -3.19 10.40
CA GLU A 111 13.78 -3.22 9.58
C GLU A 111 14.62 -4.47 9.89
N ALA A 112 14.77 -4.81 11.18
CA ALA A 112 15.45 -6.03 11.62
C ALA A 112 14.72 -7.32 11.20
N ALA A 113 13.39 -7.29 11.05
CA ALA A 113 12.60 -8.42 10.58
C ALA A 113 12.75 -8.62 9.07
N ARG A 114 12.78 -7.54 8.28
CA ARG A 114 13.04 -7.56 6.83
C ARG A 114 14.42 -8.14 6.52
N ASP A 115 15.46 -7.67 7.21
CA ASP A 115 16.85 -8.07 6.94
C ASP A 115 17.07 -9.57 7.21
N LYS A 116 16.45 -10.12 8.27
CA LYS A 116 16.45 -11.57 8.54
C LYS A 116 15.77 -12.41 7.45
N LEU A 117 14.81 -11.84 6.73
CA LEU A 117 14.11 -12.51 5.64
C LEU A 117 14.93 -12.49 4.34
N ARG A 118 15.82 -11.50 4.18
CA ARG A 118 16.68 -11.30 3.00
C ARG A 118 17.96 -12.16 3.05
N ASP A 119 18.43 -12.50 4.25
CA ASP A 119 19.60 -13.37 4.47
C ASP A 119 19.26 -14.88 4.42
N ARG A 120 18.06 -15.25 3.99
CA ARG A 120 17.60 -16.63 3.78
C ARG A 120 17.38 -16.93 2.31
#